data_AF-A0A925V153-F1
#
_entry.id   AF-A0A925V153-F1
#
_cell.length_a   1.000
_cell.length_b   1.000
_cell.length_c   1.000
_cell.angle_alpha   90.00
_cell.angle_beta   90.00
_cell.angle_gamma   90.00
#
_symmetry.space_group_name_H-M   'P 1'
#
loop_
_entity.id
_entity.type
_entity.pdbx_description
1 polymer ?
#
loop_
_entity_poly.entity_id
_entity_poly.type
_entity_poly.pdbx_seq_one_letter_code
_entity_poly.pdbx_strand_id
1 'polypeptide(L)'
;MDQAVPDQSPTEARAELLRLAEKLASTDDPDIVRVLQARISELETFLRTQSADQIAEAVIPAETTQRKLSAEEEADFRKELARASQSLYSQEDPDKRAEIQIRIKELQGLLGIDVAKLAGGEMSANAIPDLSVAAKPKKDKSKAKPRTDLAELQALVAEKSAQVRKIENQTEIELPLNPEPPTPEQMLAAEKLIQQARVEKMRGNKQEVRNLLEEAVRTAPGSPTVLEMLGDDHSERKQIGKALAYYRRAAKLDPKNVNLERKVAMSALGVDATSSRDQQMKSGMGGGLDDSAIPMASRRAALLISLFLPGLGHVVVGKVTRGWITLGVWCLCLAWVILMGGDVAKLGAMIAGGRSQANMVVVLPLLVMVVLYIATLVDFKGEPETARVSVDRPRPPVNLPFE
;
A
#
# COMPACT_ATOMS: atom_id res chain seq x y z
N MET A 1 -27.07 6.46 43.76
CA MET A 1 -28.24 7.35 43.74
C MET A 1 -28.56 7.59 42.28
N ASP A 2 -29.50 6.83 41.74
CA ASP A 2 -30.09 7.08 40.42
C ASP A 2 -30.88 8.38 40.51
N GLN A 3 -30.27 9.49 40.09
CA GLN A 3 -31.04 10.65 39.70
C GLN A 3 -31.37 10.48 38.22
N ALA A 4 -32.57 9.97 37.96
CA ALA A 4 -33.16 10.00 36.63
C ALA A 4 -33.07 11.44 36.11
N VAL A 5 -32.36 11.60 34.98
CA VAL A 5 -32.26 12.88 34.27
C VAL A 5 -33.69 13.33 33.95
N PRO A 6 -34.11 14.54 34.35
CA PRO A 6 -35.44 15.05 34.07
C PRO A 6 -35.68 15.05 32.55
N ASP A 7 -36.93 14.87 32.15
CA ASP A 7 -37.47 14.77 30.79
C ASP A 7 -37.14 16.03 29.93
N GLN A 8 -35.85 16.21 29.62
CA GLN A 8 -35.32 17.35 28.88
C GLN A 8 -35.35 17.03 27.39
N SER A 9 -35.95 17.92 26.61
CA SER A 9 -35.94 17.78 25.15
C SER A 9 -34.51 17.87 24.60
N PRO A 10 -34.16 17.18 23.50
CA PRO A 10 -32.81 17.25 22.91
C PRO A 10 -32.35 18.67 22.57
N THR A 11 -33.31 19.56 22.26
CA THR A 11 -33.07 20.98 22.02
C THR A 11 -32.67 21.74 23.28
N GLU A 12 -33.29 21.45 24.42
CA GLU A 12 -32.95 22.05 25.71
C GLU A 12 -31.60 21.53 26.21
N ALA A 13 -31.34 20.23 26.07
CA ALA A 13 -30.06 19.62 26.43
C ALA A 13 -28.88 20.26 25.65
N ARG A 14 -29.07 20.58 24.35
CA ARG A 14 -28.06 21.30 23.56
C ARG A 14 -27.86 22.74 24.02
N ALA A 15 -28.93 23.44 24.37
CA ALA A 15 -28.85 24.81 24.89
C ALA A 15 -28.18 24.86 26.26
N GLU A 16 -28.45 23.86 27.11
CA GLU A 16 -27.82 23.72 28.43
C GLU A 16 -26.32 23.38 28.31
N LEU A 17 -25.94 22.52 27.37
CA LEU A 17 -24.53 22.20 27.08
C LEU A 17 -23.74 23.46 26.69
N LEU A 18 -24.30 24.31 25.82
CA LEU A 18 -23.65 25.58 25.44
C LEU A 18 -23.47 26.52 26.63
N ARG A 19 -24.49 26.65 27.49
CA ARG A 19 -24.42 27.48 28.71
C ARG A 19 -23.40 26.94 29.72
N LEU A 20 -23.31 25.62 29.88
CA LEU A 20 -22.34 25.00 30.78
C LEU A 20 -20.91 25.10 30.25
N ALA A 21 -20.72 24.99 28.93
CA ALA A 21 -19.42 25.19 28.28
C ALA A 21 -18.93 26.65 28.43
N GLU A 22 -19.84 27.62 28.28
CA GLU A 22 -19.54 29.04 28.52
C GLU A 22 -19.17 29.30 29.99
N LYS A 23 -19.93 28.72 30.94
CA LYS A 23 -19.65 28.85 32.38
C LYS A 23 -18.36 28.14 32.80
N LEU A 24 -18.01 27.04 32.13
CA LEU A 24 -16.73 26.35 32.32
C LEU A 24 -15.55 27.23 31.87
N ALA A 25 -15.70 27.96 30.77
CA ALA A 25 -14.68 28.86 30.27
C ALA A 25 -14.47 30.10 31.16
N SER A 26 -15.45 30.47 31.98
CA SER A 26 -15.40 31.65 32.86
C SER A 26 -15.10 31.33 34.33
N THR A 27 -14.85 30.07 34.70
CA THR A 27 -14.70 29.63 36.09
C THR A 27 -13.32 29.04 36.33
N ASP A 28 -12.57 29.62 37.28
CA ASP A 28 -11.21 29.16 37.66
C ASP A 28 -11.19 28.25 38.91
N ASP A 29 -12.36 28.02 39.54
CA ASP A 29 -12.48 27.16 40.72
C ASP A 29 -12.42 25.66 40.32
N PRO A 30 -11.43 24.90 40.81
CA PRO A 30 -11.20 23.52 40.38
C PRO A 30 -12.32 22.55 40.78
N ASP A 31 -13.04 22.81 41.86
CA ASP A 31 -14.13 21.95 42.31
C ASP A 31 -15.39 22.21 41.47
N ILE A 32 -15.65 23.46 41.09
CA ILE A 32 -16.74 23.82 40.18
C ILE A 32 -16.46 23.30 38.76
N VAL A 33 -15.22 23.39 38.29
CA VAL A 33 -14.79 22.84 36.99
C VAL A 33 -15.08 21.34 36.90
N ARG A 34 -14.80 20.56 37.95
CA ARG A 34 -15.09 19.12 37.98
C ARG A 34 -16.58 18.82 37.88
N VAL A 35 -17.41 19.57 38.61
CA VAL A 35 -18.87 19.40 38.58
C VAL A 35 -19.44 19.76 37.20
N LEU A 36 -18.95 20.85 36.60
CA LEU A 36 -19.37 21.27 35.26
C LEU A 36 -18.96 20.26 34.18
N GLN A 37 -17.73 19.73 34.25
CA GLN A 37 -17.24 18.70 33.31
C GLN A 37 -18.04 17.40 33.42
N ALA A 38 -18.35 16.95 34.64
CA ALA A 38 -19.20 15.78 34.86
C ALA A 38 -20.57 15.97 34.20
N ARG A 39 -21.20 17.13 34.42
CA ARG A 39 -22.52 17.43 33.84
C ARG A 39 -22.50 17.55 32.32
N ILE A 40 -21.45 18.11 31.74
CA ILE A 40 -21.27 18.16 30.27
C ILE A 40 -21.16 16.74 29.70
N SER A 41 -20.39 15.85 30.35
CA SER A 41 -20.25 14.47 29.89
C SER A 41 -21.56 13.66 29.95
N GLU A 42 -22.40 13.90 30.97
CA GLU A 42 -23.75 13.33 31.06
C GLU A 42 -24.65 13.82 29.91
N LEU A 43 -24.63 15.12 29.60
CA LEU A 43 -25.44 15.67 28.51
C LEU A 43 -24.96 15.19 27.13
N GLU A 44 -23.66 15.06 26.91
CA GLU A 44 -23.10 14.52 25.66
C GLU A 44 -23.47 13.05 25.45
N THR A 45 -23.46 12.25 26.52
CA THR A 45 -23.87 10.84 26.46
C THR A 45 -25.37 10.71 26.17
N PHE A 46 -26.22 11.53 26.82
CA PHE A 46 -27.65 11.61 26.54
C PHE A 46 -27.96 12.02 25.08
N LEU A 47 -27.25 13.02 24.55
CA LEU A 47 -27.44 13.45 23.15
C LEU A 47 -26.97 12.38 22.15
N ARG A 48 -25.92 11.62 22.49
CA ARG A 48 -25.44 10.51 21.65
C ARG A 48 -26.44 9.36 21.61
N THR A 49 -27.01 8.94 22.74
CA THR A 49 -28.02 7.87 22.79
C THR A 49 -29.29 8.27 22.05
N GLN A 50 -29.80 9.49 22.24
CA GLN A 50 -30.93 10.02 21.46
C GLN A 50 -30.64 10.09 19.95
N SER A 51 -29.42 10.47 19.55
CA SER A 51 -29.05 10.46 18.13
C SER A 51 -28.95 9.05 17.55
N ALA A 52 -28.49 8.07 18.34
CA ALA A 52 -28.42 6.68 17.92
C ALA A 52 -29.82 6.07 17.75
N ASP A 53 -30.76 6.41 18.63
CA ASP A 53 -32.16 5.98 18.54
C ASP A 53 -32.89 6.68 17.37
N GLN A 54 -32.65 7.96 17.11
CA GLN A 54 -33.15 8.64 15.90
C GLN A 54 -32.57 8.07 14.61
N ILE A 55 -31.32 7.59 14.62
CA ILE A 55 -30.70 6.88 13.50
C ILE A 55 -31.29 5.48 13.36
N ALA A 56 -31.65 4.80 14.46
CA ALA A 56 -32.31 3.50 14.43
C ALA A 56 -33.77 3.60 13.95
N GLU A 57 -34.48 4.68 14.28
CA GLU A 57 -35.88 4.91 13.89
C GLU A 57 -36.02 5.55 12.50
N ALA A 58 -34.97 6.22 11.99
CA ALA A 58 -34.85 6.62 10.58
C ALA A 58 -34.50 5.46 9.63
N VAL A 59 -34.18 4.28 10.18
CA VAL A 59 -33.99 3.03 9.42
C VAL A 59 -35.33 2.26 9.38
N ILE A 60 -36.27 2.82 8.63
CA ILE A 60 -37.46 2.12 8.09
C ILE A 60 -36.97 1.34 6.84
N PRO A 61 -37.54 0.15 6.54
CA PRO A 61 -36.79 -1.04 6.18
C PRO A 61 -36.18 -0.98 4.78
N ALA A 62 -35.16 -1.82 4.59
CA ALA A 62 -34.44 -2.05 3.35
C ALA A 62 -35.36 -2.55 2.21
N GLU A 63 -36.11 -1.63 1.60
CA GLU A 63 -36.82 -1.84 0.35
C GLU A 63 -36.61 -0.63 -0.58
N THR A 64 -35.35 -0.20 -0.74
CA THR A 64 -35.00 0.64 -1.89
C THR A 64 -34.78 -0.29 -3.08
N THR A 65 -35.82 -0.40 -3.89
CA THR A 65 -35.76 -0.92 -5.25
C THR A 65 -34.51 -0.36 -5.94
N GLN A 66 -33.52 -1.21 -6.20
CA GLN A 66 -32.39 -0.88 -7.07
C GLN A 66 -32.96 -0.54 -8.45
N ARG A 67 -33.19 0.75 -8.72
CA ARG A 67 -33.38 1.23 -10.08
C ARG A 67 -32.05 0.99 -10.79
N LYS A 68 -31.97 -0.10 -11.56
CA LYS A 68 -30.82 -0.35 -12.45
C LYS A 68 -30.65 0.90 -13.33
N LEU A 69 -29.52 1.60 -13.17
CA LEU A 69 -29.12 2.66 -14.09
C LEU A 69 -29.10 2.09 -15.51
N SER A 70 -29.63 2.85 -16.47
CA SER A 70 -29.50 2.47 -17.87
C SER A 70 -28.04 2.57 -18.31
N ALA A 71 -27.65 1.80 -19.34
CA ALA A 71 -26.27 1.79 -19.85
C ALA A 71 -25.80 3.17 -20.36
N GLU A 72 -26.74 4.02 -20.79
CA GLU A 72 -26.46 5.39 -21.22
C GLU A 72 -26.14 6.31 -20.04
N GLU A 73 -26.92 6.23 -18.96
CA GLU A 73 -26.68 6.99 -17.72
C GLU A 73 -25.34 6.61 -17.08
N GLU A 74 -25.00 5.31 -17.06
CA GLU A 74 -23.71 4.84 -16.55
C GLU A 74 -22.53 5.38 -17.38
N ALA A 75 -22.67 5.41 -18.71
CA ALA A 75 -21.64 5.94 -19.59
C ALA A 75 -21.42 7.46 -19.37
N ASP A 76 -22.48 8.21 -19.11
CA ASP A 76 -22.38 9.65 -18.87
C ASP A 76 -21.79 9.97 -17.49
N PHE A 77 -22.14 9.22 -16.45
CA PHE A 77 -21.49 9.35 -15.14
C PHE A 77 -19.99 9.01 -15.19
N ARG A 78 -19.59 8.01 -15.99
CA ARG A 78 -18.16 7.69 -16.22
C ARG A 78 -17.41 8.83 -16.91
N LYS A 79 -18.04 9.49 -17.89
CA LYS A 79 -17.44 10.68 -18.55
C LYS A 79 -17.31 11.85 -17.58
N GLU A 80 -18.32 12.07 -16.73
CA GLU A 80 -18.28 13.13 -15.71
C GLU A 80 -17.20 12.87 -14.66
N LEU A 81 -17.03 11.61 -14.23
CA LEU A 81 -15.95 11.20 -13.33
C LEU A 81 -14.56 11.45 -13.93
N ALA A 82 -14.38 11.16 -15.22
CA ALA A 82 -13.13 11.43 -15.93
C ALA A 82 -12.82 12.94 -16.00
N ARG A 83 -13.84 13.77 -16.25
CA ARG A 83 -13.67 15.24 -16.26
C ARG A 83 -13.36 15.79 -14.87
N ALA A 84 -14.07 15.32 -13.84
CA ALA A 84 -13.86 15.75 -12.46
C ALA A 84 -12.45 15.37 -11.98
N SER A 85 -11.99 14.15 -12.24
CA SER A 85 -10.63 13.71 -11.89
C SER A 85 -9.55 14.52 -12.63
N GLN A 86 -9.75 14.85 -13.91
CA GLN A 86 -8.82 15.72 -14.65
C GLN A 86 -8.78 17.15 -14.10
N SER A 87 -9.93 17.70 -13.72
CA SER A 87 -10.02 19.04 -13.10
C SER A 87 -9.33 19.10 -11.74
N LEU A 88 -9.30 17.99 -11.00
CA LEU A 88 -8.62 17.90 -9.70
C LEU A 88 -7.10 18.09 -9.82
N TYR A 89 -6.48 17.66 -10.92
CA TYR A 89 -5.04 17.80 -11.16
C TYR A 89 -4.63 19.20 -11.60
N SER A 90 -5.56 19.97 -12.16
CA SER A 90 -5.31 21.31 -12.69
C SER A 90 -5.77 22.42 -11.75
N GLN A 91 -6.30 22.07 -10.57
CA GLN A 91 -6.84 23.03 -9.61
C GLN A 91 -5.90 23.26 -8.42
N GLU A 92 -5.43 24.50 -8.29
CA GLU A 92 -4.47 24.94 -7.25
C GLU A 92 -5.17 25.43 -5.98
N ASP A 93 -6.44 25.83 -6.10
CA ASP A 93 -7.28 26.36 -5.02
C ASP A 93 -7.79 25.22 -4.10
N PRO A 94 -7.46 25.22 -2.79
CA PRO A 94 -7.76 24.11 -1.87
C PRO A 94 -9.26 23.88 -1.66
N ASP A 95 -10.07 24.94 -1.67
CA ASP A 95 -11.51 24.85 -1.42
C ASP A 95 -12.23 24.21 -2.62
N LYS A 96 -11.86 24.60 -3.84
CA LYS A 96 -12.35 23.98 -5.08
C LYS A 96 -11.88 22.54 -5.22
N ARG A 97 -10.68 22.23 -4.72
CA ARG A 97 -10.16 20.86 -4.73
C ARG A 97 -10.97 19.94 -3.81
N ALA A 98 -11.40 20.44 -2.66
CA ALA A 98 -12.30 19.70 -1.76
C ALA A 98 -13.67 19.47 -2.40
N GLU A 99 -14.23 20.47 -3.07
CA GLU A 99 -15.50 20.36 -3.80
C GLU A 99 -15.44 19.29 -4.91
N ILE A 100 -14.36 19.29 -5.71
CA ILE A 100 -14.13 18.29 -6.76
C ILE A 100 -13.98 16.88 -6.15
N GLN A 101 -13.33 16.73 -4.98
CA GLN A 101 -13.21 15.44 -4.31
C GLN A 101 -14.56 14.91 -3.81
N ILE A 102 -15.41 15.78 -3.25
CA ILE A 102 -16.77 15.42 -2.84
C ILE A 102 -17.56 14.93 -4.07
N ARG A 103 -17.48 15.67 -5.18
CA ARG A 103 -18.16 15.30 -6.43
C ARG A 103 -17.68 13.97 -7.01
N ILE A 104 -16.38 13.69 -6.94
CA ILE A 104 -15.81 12.39 -7.35
C ILE A 104 -16.38 11.25 -6.49
N LYS A 105 -16.49 11.47 -5.16
CA LYS A 105 -17.02 10.47 -4.23
C LYS A 105 -18.51 10.19 -4.46
N GLU A 106 -19.29 11.22 -4.77
CA GLU A 106 -20.70 11.08 -5.18
C GLU A 106 -20.85 10.26 -6.46
N LEU A 107 -20.09 10.59 -7.51
CA LEU A 107 -20.12 9.87 -8.79
C LEU A 107 -19.67 8.42 -8.64
N GLN A 108 -18.68 8.14 -7.79
CA GLN A 108 -18.26 6.78 -7.47
C GLN A 108 -19.37 5.98 -6.74
N GLY A 109 -20.08 6.62 -5.80
CA GLY A 109 -21.22 6.02 -5.13
C GLY A 109 -22.37 5.68 -6.09
N LEU A 110 -22.69 6.58 -7.03
CA LEU A 110 -23.72 6.35 -8.05
C LEU A 110 -23.37 5.23 -9.03
N LEU A 111 -22.09 5.08 -9.36
CA LEU A 111 -21.60 4.02 -10.25
C LEU A 111 -21.42 2.66 -9.51
N GLY A 112 -21.71 2.59 -8.21
CA GLY A 112 -21.45 1.39 -7.40
C GLY A 112 -19.97 1.02 -7.33
N ILE A 113 -19.09 2.00 -7.58
CA ILE A 113 -17.64 1.84 -7.55
C ILE A 113 -17.21 1.86 -6.09
N ASP A 114 -17.15 0.67 -5.51
CA ASP A 114 -16.78 0.47 -4.12
C ASP A 114 -15.27 0.69 -3.97
N VAL A 115 -14.87 1.92 -3.63
CA VAL A 115 -13.46 2.36 -3.56
C VAL A 115 -12.65 1.52 -2.56
N ALA A 116 -13.32 0.92 -1.58
CA ALA A 116 -12.73 -0.03 -0.64
C ALA A 116 -12.35 -1.38 -1.29
N LYS A 117 -13.06 -1.81 -2.34
CA LYS A 117 -12.70 -3.00 -3.15
C LYS A 117 -11.65 -2.69 -4.22
N LEU A 118 -11.61 -1.47 -4.75
CA LEU A 118 -10.60 -1.07 -5.75
C LEU A 118 -9.19 -0.86 -5.18
N ALA A 119 -9.08 -0.62 -3.87
CA ALA A 119 -7.79 -0.65 -3.19
C ALA A 119 -7.19 -2.06 -3.07
N GLY A 120 -7.90 -3.12 -3.50
CA GLY A 120 -7.47 -4.51 -3.36
C GLY A 120 -7.85 -5.46 -4.49
N GLY A 121 -8.30 -4.98 -5.65
CA GLY A 121 -8.77 -5.85 -6.73
C GLY A 121 -8.63 -5.22 -8.12
N GLU A 122 -8.05 -6.00 -9.01
CA GLU A 122 -7.71 -5.74 -10.41
C GLU A 122 -8.80 -4.97 -11.19
N MET A 123 -8.45 -3.82 -11.77
CA MET A 123 -9.09 -3.35 -12.99
C MET A 123 -8.13 -3.50 -14.18
N SER A 124 -8.51 -4.46 -15.01
CA SER A 124 -8.02 -4.80 -16.34
C SER A 124 -7.72 -3.56 -17.20
N ALA A 125 -6.47 -3.49 -17.66
CA ALA A 125 -5.90 -2.41 -18.47
C ALA A 125 -6.30 -2.45 -19.96
N ASN A 126 -7.55 -2.76 -20.29
CA ASN A 126 -8.02 -2.78 -21.68
C ASN A 126 -9.36 -2.05 -21.85
N ALA A 127 -9.33 -0.71 -21.81
CA ALA A 127 -10.28 0.16 -22.51
C ALA A 127 -9.93 1.66 -22.31
N ILE A 128 -8.79 2.12 -22.84
CA ILE A 128 -8.62 3.54 -23.17
C ILE A 128 -7.97 3.59 -24.56
N PRO A 129 -8.67 4.10 -25.59
CA PRO A 129 -8.04 4.31 -26.88
C PRO A 129 -7.05 5.47 -26.81
N ASP A 130 -5.94 5.23 -27.48
CA ASP A 130 -4.82 6.10 -27.80
C ASP A 130 -5.24 7.56 -28.10
N LEU A 131 -4.76 8.50 -27.28
CA LEU A 131 -4.68 9.92 -27.64
C LEU A 131 -3.30 10.45 -27.25
N SER A 132 -2.35 10.15 -28.13
CA SER A 132 -1.11 10.88 -28.27
C SER A 132 -1.38 12.34 -28.65
N VAL A 133 -0.97 13.28 -27.79
CA VAL A 133 -0.62 14.64 -28.23
C VAL A 133 0.65 15.08 -27.49
N ALA A 134 1.68 15.29 -28.29
CA ALA A 134 2.96 15.84 -27.91
C ALA A 134 2.83 17.26 -27.35
N ALA A 135 3.45 17.51 -26.20
CA ALA A 135 3.78 18.86 -25.75
C ALA A 135 5.22 18.87 -25.21
N LYS A 136 6.12 19.52 -25.95
CA LYS A 136 7.52 19.78 -25.56
C LYS A 136 7.54 20.64 -24.28
N PRO A 137 8.46 20.40 -23.32
CA PRO A 137 8.61 21.30 -22.18
C PRO A 137 9.33 22.58 -22.62
N LYS A 138 8.63 23.72 -22.54
CA LYS A 138 9.28 25.03 -22.59
C LYS A 138 10.00 25.27 -21.26
N LYS A 139 11.30 25.50 -21.35
CA LYS A 139 12.12 26.15 -20.31
C LYS A 139 11.44 27.46 -19.91
N ASP A 140 11.17 27.65 -18.62
CA ASP A 140 11.13 28.98 -18.06
C ASP A 140 11.91 29.05 -16.74
N LYS A 141 12.65 30.14 -16.59
CA LYS A 141 13.55 30.43 -15.48
C LYS A 141 12.84 31.37 -14.50
N SER A 142 13.15 31.21 -13.22
CA SER A 142 12.80 32.08 -12.07
C SER A 142 11.37 31.85 -11.54
N LYS A 143 11.08 31.72 -10.24
CA LYS A 143 11.61 32.38 -9.03
C LYS A 143 11.38 31.52 -7.77
N ALA A 144 12.22 31.79 -6.77
CA ALA A 144 11.99 31.69 -5.31
C ALA A 144 11.71 30.30 -4.67
N LYS A 145 12.76 29.74 -4.06
CA LYS A 145 12.68 28.80 -2.93
C LYS A 145 12.01 29.52 -1.74
N PRO A 146 10.99 28.96 -1.07
CA PRO A 146 10.62 29.43 0.26
C PRO A 146 11.76 29.02 1.21
N ARG A 147 12.39 30.00 1.87
CA ARG A 147 13.25 29.74 3.02
C ARG A 147 12.31 29.48 4.20
N THR A 148 12.04 28.21 4.48
CA THR A 148 11.34 27.80 5.71
C THR A 148 12.25 28.13 6.89
N ASP A 149 11.81 29.01 7.78
CA ASP A 149 12.62 29.43 8.92
C ASP A 149 12.81 28.27 9.91
N LEU A 150 13.99 28.16 10.50
CA LEU A 150 14.36 27.07 11.43
C LEU A 150 13.36 26.94 12.60
N ALA A 151 12.79 28.06 13.03
CA ALA A 151 11.78 28.12 14.08
C ALA A 151 10.46 27.46 13.67
N GLU A 152 10.07 27.59 12.39
CA GLU A 152 8.85 27.00 11.84
C GLU A 152 8.99 25.49 11.68
N LEU A 153 10.18 25.02 11.27
CA LEU A 153 10.51 23.59 11.27
C LEU A 153 10.54 23.00 12.70
N GLN A 154 11.09 23.74 13.66
CA GLN A 154 11.09 23.31 15.06
C GLN A 154 9.68 23.25 15.66
N ALA A 155 8.82 24.22 15.35
CA ALA A 155 7.43 24.21 15.76
C ALA A 155 6.66 23.04 15.13
N LEU A 156 6.88 22.75 13.84
CA LEU A 156 6.23 21.65 13.13
C LEU A 156 6.71 20.28 13.62
N VAL A 157 7.99 20.15 13.96
CA VAL A 157 8.53 18.94 14.62
C VAL A 157 7.94 18.77 16.01
N ALA A 158 7.84 19.85 16.80
CA ALA A 158 7.23 19.82 18.12
C ALA A 158 5.74 19.41 18.03
N GLU A 159 4.98 19.99 17.11
CA GLU A 159 3.58 19.67 16.87
C GLU A 159 3.40 18.22 16.43
N LYS A 160 4.16 17.75 15.43
CA LYS A 160 4.10 16.35 14.98
C LYS A 160 4.50 15.39 16.09
N SER A 161 5.48 15.73 16.91
CA SER A 161 5.89 14.90 18.06
C SER A 161 4.81 14.86 19.16
N ALA A 162 4.08 15.95 19.37
CA ALA A 162 2.94 16.00 20.28
C ALA A 162 1.74 15.19 19.75
N GLN A 163 1.51 15.19 18.43
CA GLN A 163 0.52 14.33 17.80
C GLN A 163 0.89 12.85 17.95
N VAL A 164 2.17 12.48 17.78
CA VAL A 164 2.65 11.12 18.05
C VAL A 164 2.40 10.72 19.51
N ARG A 165 2.69 11.61 20.48
CA ARG A 165 2.40 11.36 21.91
C ARG A 165 0.90 11.21 22.21
N LYS A 166 0.03 11.97 21.53
CA LYS A 166 -1.42 11.80 21.66
C LYS A 166 -1.90 10.47 21.09
N ILE A 167 -1.33 10.03 19.97
CA ILE A 167 -1.63 8.73 19.34
C ILE A 167 -1.11 7.56 20.21
N GLU A 168 0.02 7.75 20.89
CA GLU A 168 0.61 6.83 21.87
C GLU A 168 -0.36 6.57 23.05
N ASN A 169 -1.05 7.61 23.54
CA ASN A 169 -1.94 7.49 24.70
C ASN A 169 -3.34 6.92 24.42
N GLN A 170 -3.81 6.88 23.17
CA GLN A 170 -5.23 6.62 22.89
C GLN A 170 -5.60 5.16 22.64
N THR A 171 -4.68 4.19 22.64
CA THR A 171 -5.07 2.78 22.39
C THR A 171 -4.02 1.73 22.78
N GLU A 172 -3.18 2.03 23.76
CA GLU A 172 -2.03 1.18 24.08
C GLU A 172 -2.26 0.41 25.39
N ILE A 173 -1.85 -0.86 25.39
CA ILE A 173 -1.54 -1.60 26.61
C ILE A 173 -0.51 -0.73 27.36
N GLU A 174 -0.87 -0.18 28.52
CA GLU A 174 0.02 0.69 29.32
C GLU A 174 1.28 -0.09 29.72
N LEU A 175 2.26 -0.05 28.84
CA LEU A 175 3.58 -0.60 29.05
C LEU A 175 4.36 0.40 29.91
N PRO A 176 4.97 -0.02 31.03
CA PRO A 176 5.77 0.87 31.86
C PRO A 176 6.87 1.53 31.01
N LEU A 177 7.08 2.83 31.21
CA LEU A 177 7.99 3.66 30.40
C LEU A 177 9.46 3.17 30.44
N ASN A 178 9.81 2.41 31.48
CA ASN A 178 11.09 1.73 31.65
C ASN A 178 10.85 0.38 32.32
N PRO A 179 10.51 -0.67 31.55
CA PRO A 179 10.30 -2.00 32.11
C PRO A 179 11.62 -2.56 32.63
N GLU A 180 11.59 -3.23 33.79
CA GLU A 180 12.75 -3.97 34.26
C GLU A 180 13.20 -4.99 33.19
N PRO A 181 14.52 -5.19 33.00
CA PRO A 181 15.01 -6.14 32.02
C PRO A 181 14.44 -7.53 32.35
N PRO A 182 13.74 -8.18 31.42
CA PRO A 182 13.07 -9.44 31.68
C PRO A 182 14.08 -10.53 32.06
N THR A 183 13.69 -11.41 32.98
CA THR A 183 14.52 -12.56 33.33
C THR A 183 14.69 -13.48 32.11
N PRO A 184 15.77 -14.28 32.04
CA PRO A 184 15.97 -15.22 30.93
C PRO A 184 14.78 -16.16 30.71
N GLU A 185 14.10 -16.56 31.80
CA GLU A 185 12.90 -17.39 31.73
C GLU A 185 11.71 -16.64 31.11
N GLN A 186 11.50 -15.37 31.47
CA GLN A 186 10.47 -14.52 30.87
C GLN A 186 10.74 -14.25 29.38
N MET A 187 12.01 -14.07 29.01
CA MET A 187 12.38 -13.91 27.60
C MET A 187 12.07 -15.15 26.78
N LEU A 188 12.37 -16.35 27.30
CA LEU A 188 12.06 -17.61 26.63
C LEU A 188 10.55 -17.84 26.51
N ALA A 189 9.79 -17.55 27.57
CA ALA A 189 8.33 -17.66 27.55
C ALA A 189 7.71 -16.69 26.54
N ALA A 190 8.17 -15.43 26.50
CA ALA A 190 7.74 -14.44 25.53
C ALA A 190 8.15 -14.81 24.10
N GLU A 191 9.35 -15.38 23.89
CA GLU A 191 9.78 -15.84 22.58
C GLU A 191 8.87 -16.95 22.04
N LYS A 192 8.47 -17.91 22.90
CA LYS A 192 7.51 -18.95 22.51
C LYS A 192 6.18 -18.36 22.04
N LEU A 193 5.65 -17.35 22.75
CA LEU A 193 4.43 -16.64 22.38
C LEU A 193 4.61 -15.89 21.05
N ILE A 194 5.77 -15.26 20.82
CA ILE A 194 6.09 -14.61 19.54
C ILE A 194 6.13 -15.62 18.39
N GLN A 195 6.73 -16.80 18.59
CA GLN A 195 6.77 -17.83 17.54
C GLN A 195 5.36 -18.31 17.18
N GLN A 196 4.49 -18.50 18.18
CA GLN A 196 3.08 -18.81 17.95
C GLN A 196 2.36 -17.69 17.20
N ALA A 197 2.58 -16.43 17.59
CA ALA A 197 2.01 -15.27 16.92
C ALA A 197 2.44 -15.19 15.45
N ARG A 198 3.69 -15.53 15.12
CA ARG A 198 4.17 -15.61 13.73
C ARG A 198 3.44 -16.69 12.93
N VAL A 199 3.16 -17.84 13.53
CA VAL A 199 2.39 -18.91 12.89
C VAL A 199 0.96 -18.48 12.63
N GLU A 200 0.29 -17.90 13.62
CA GLU A 200 -1.08 -17.39 13.46
C GLU A 200 -1.17 -16.23 12.47
N LYS A 201 -0.13 -15.41 12.39
CA LYS A 201 0.02 -14.36 11.39
C LYS A 201 0.11 -14.92 9.97
N MET A 202 0.90 -15.98 9.74
CA MET A 202 0.94 -16.68 8.45
C MET A 202 -0.43 -17.30 8.08
N ARG A 203 -1.23 -17.67 9.07
CA ARG A 203 -2.60 -18.18 8.89
C ARG A 203 -3.63 -17.06 8.64
N GLY A 204 -3.24 -15.79 8.81
CA GLY A 204 -4.13 -14.64 8.67
C GLY A 204 -5.04 -14.38 9.89
N ASN A 205 -4.82 -15.07 11.01
CA ASN A 205 -5.64 -14.98 12.22
C ASN A 205 -5.29 -13.74 13.04
N LYS A 206 -5.72 -12.56 12.57
CA LYS A 206 -5.36 -11.24 13.16
C LYS A 206 -5.75 -11.05 14.63
N GLN A 207 -6.77 -11.77 15.10
CA GLN A 207 -7.22 -11.68 16.49
C GLN A 207 -6.32 -12.50 17.43
N GLU A 208 -5.99 -13.73 17.06
CA GLU A 208 -5.06 -14.58 17.81
C GLU A 208 -3.67 -13.94 17.90
N VAL A 209 -3.20 -13.32 16.80
CA VAL A 209 -1.95 -12.55 16.81
C VAL A 209 -1.97 -11.47 17.90
N ARG A 210 -3.08 -10.74 18.05
CA ARG A 210 -3.19 -9.73 19.12
C ARG A 210 -3.14 -10.34 20.50
N ASN A 211 -3.94 -11.38 20.74
CA ASN A 211 -4.01 -12.04 22.04
C ASN A 211 -2.62 -12.57 22.46
N LEU A 212 -1.92 -13.23 21.54
CA LEU A 212 -0.57 -13.77 21.78
C LEU A 212 0.47 -12.68 22.01
N LEU A 213 0.39 -11.55 21.30
CA LEU A 213 1.30 -10.42 21.52
C LEU A 213 0.99 -9.68 22.82
N GLU A 214 -0.27 -9.55 23.20
CA GLU A 214 -0.67 -9.03 24.52
C GLU A 214 -0.12 -9.88 25.66
N GLU A 215 -0.20 -11.21 25.53
CA GLU A 215 0.37 -12.13 26.50
C GLU A 215 1.91 -12.05 26.53
N ALA A 216 2.56 -11.97 25.36
CA ALA A 216 4.02 -11.81 25.27
C ALA A 216 4.51 -10.53 25.94
N VAL A 217 3.76 -9.43 25.78
CA VAL A 217 4.00 -8.14 26.41
C VAL A 217 3.85 -8.22 27.92
N ARG A 218 2.80 -8.88 28.42
CA ARG A 218 2.63 -9.10 29.87
C ARG A 218 3.73 -9.97 30.47
N THR A 219 4.22 -10.94 29.71
CA THR A 219 5.27 -11.88 30.14
C THR A 219 6.64 -11.22 30.19
N ALA A 220 6.97 -10.40 29.19
CA ALA A 220 8.26 -9.71 29.10
C ALA A 220 8.10 -8.29 28.52
N PRO A 221 7.63 -7.33 29.33
CA PRO A 221 7.34 -5.96 28.87
C PRO A 221 8.59 -5.21 28.40
N GLY A 222 9.78 -5.61 28.90
CA GLY A 222 11.08 -5.05 28.52
C GLY A 222 11.86 -5.86 27.50
N SER A 223 11.23 -6.81 26.80
CA SER A 223 11.89 -7.54 25.73
C SER A 223 11.91 -6.71 24.44
N PRO A 224 13.09 -6.39 23.87
CA PRO A 224 13.20 -5.68 22.59
C PRO A 224 12.47 -6.42 21.47
N THR A 225 12.53 -7.75 21.48
CA THR A 225 11.90 -8.62 20.47
C THR A 225 10.37 -8.58 20.52
N VAL A 226 9.79 -8.47 21.73
CA VAL A 226 8.33 -8.35 21.90
C VAL A 226 7.85 -6.99 21.35
N LEU A 227 8.55 -5.92 21.71
CA LEU A 227 8.24 -4.56 21.23
C LEU A 227 8.45 -4.43 19.72
N GLU A 228 9.47 -5.11 19.16
CA GLU A 228 9.66 -5.20 17.72
C GLU A 228 8.45 -5.85 17.03
N MET A 229 7.94 -6.96 17.58
CA MET A 229 6.82 -7.68 16.98
C MET A 229 5.50 -6.89 17.07
N LEU A 230 5.26 -6.15 18.16
CA LEU A 230 4.16 -5.20 18.24
C LEU A 230 4.29 -4.11 17.18
N GLY A 231 5.50 -3.55 17.01
CA GLY A 231 5.78 -2.59 15.96
C GLY A 231 5.45 -3.14 14.57
N ASP A 232 5.82 -4.38 14.29
CA ASP A 232 5.53 -5.07 13.02
C ASP A 232 4.01 -5.24 12.80
N ASP A 233 3.26 -5.67 13.83
CA ASP A 233 1.78 -5.79 13.74
C ASP A 233 1.10 -4.42 13.52
N HIS A 234 1.56 -3.37 14.20
CA HIS A 234 1.04 -2.02 13.99
C HIS A 234 1.40 -1.47 12.60
N SER A 235 2.60 -1.76 12.10
CA SER A 235 3.03 -1.36 10.76
C SER A 235 2.15 -2.01 9.70
N GLU A 236 1.82 -3.29 9.85
CA GLU A 236 0.91 -4.01 8.94
C GLU A 236 -0.51 -3.47 8.94
N ARG A 237 -0.97 -2.96 10.09
CA ARG A 237 -2.26 -2.28 10.20
C ARG A 237 -2.22 -0.84 9.67
N LYS A 238 -1.12 -0.42 9.04
CA LYS A 238 -0.85 0.94 8.55
C LYS A 238 -0.85 1.99 9.67
N GLN A 239 -0.61 1.58 10.91
CA GLN A 239 -0.54 2.44 12.08
C GLN A 239 0.92 2.87 12.32
N ILE A 240 1.50 3.56 11.33
CA ILE A 240 2.93 3.88 11.28
C ILE A 240 3.40 4.68 12.50
N GLY A 241 2.57 5.58 13.01
CA GLY A 241 2.89 6.35 14.22
C GLY A 241 3.10 5.48 15.46
N LYS A 242 2.28 4.44 15.63
CA LYS A 242 2.38 3.47 16.74
C LYS A 242 3.54 2.52 16.53
N ALA A 243 3.70 2.01 15.30
CA ALA A 243 4.83 1.18 14.94
C ALA A 243 6.17 1.86 15.28
N LEU A 244 6.30 3.15 14.92
CA LEU A 244 7.47 3.95 15.22
C LEU A 244 7.72 4.12 16.73
N ALA A 245 6.66 4.29 17.54
CA ALA A 245 6.79 4.39 18.99
C ALA A 245 7.37 3.08 19.58
N TYR A 246 6.82 1.93 19.19
CA TYR A 246 7.30 0.63 19.63
C TYR A 246 8.73 0.33 19.16
N TYR A 247 9.06 0.59 17.90
CA TYR A 247 10.43 0.40 17.41
C TYR A 247 11.44 1.29 18.12
N ARG A 248 11.07 2.53 18.47
CA ARG A 248 11.94 3.41 19.26
C ARG A 248 12.15 2.90 20.68
N ARG A 249 11.11 2.37 21.34
CA ARG A 249 11.26 1.74 22.66
C ARG A 249 12.15 0.50 22.57
N ALA A 250 11.95 -0.35 21.57
CA ALA A 250 12.81 -1.51 21.33
C ALA A 250 14.27 -1.12 21.07
N ALA A 251 14.53 -0.12 20.23
CA ALA A 251 15.89 0.35 19.90
C ALA A 251 16.61 0.98 21.10
N LYS A 252 15.87 1.57 22.05
CA LYS A 252 16.45 2.06 23.32
C LYS A 252 16.90 0.93 24.23
N LEU A 253 16.19 -0.20 24.22
CA LEU A 253 16.49 -1.36 25.04
C LEU A 253 17.61 -2.22 24.42
N ASP A 254 17.70 -2.28 23.09
CA ASP A 254 18.82 -2.90 22.37
C ASP A 254 19.44 -1.98 21.31
N PRO A 255 20.36 -1.08 21.71
CA PRO A 255 21.03 -0.16 20.80
C PRO A 255 21.98 -0.83 19.81
N LYS A 256 22.32 -2.11 19.99
CA LYS A 256 23.25 -2.82 19.08
C LYS A 256 22.53 -3.45 17.89
N ASN A 257 21.21 -3.47 17.91
CA ASN A 257 20.40 -4.10 16.88
C ASN A 257 20.17 -3.16 15.68
N VAL A 258 21.02 -3.30 14.67
CA VAL A 258 20.94 -2.55 13.40
C VAL A 258 19.58 -2.71 12.71
N ASN A 259 18.90 -3.84 12.88
CA ASN A 259 17.58 -4.05 12.27
C ASN A 259 16.51 -3.15 12.91
N LEU A 260 16.59 -2.90 14.22
CA LEU A 260 15.67 -1.99 14.90
C LEU A 260 15.87 -0.55 14.45
N GLU A 261 17.12 -0.09 14.34
CA GLU A 261 17.42 1.24 13.78
C GLU A 261 16.88 1.40 12.36
N ARG A 262 17.03 0.37 11.53
CA ARG A 262 16.48 0.34 10.17
C ARG A 262 14.96 0.43 10.18
N LYS A 263 14.27 -0.31 11.04
CA LYS A 263 12.80 -0.27 11.17
C LYS A 263 12.31 1.10 11.65
N VAL A 264 13.02 1.74 12.57
CA VAL A 264 12.75 3.12 13.00
C VAL A 264 12.89 4.09 11.82
N ALA A 265 13.99 4.00 11.07
CA ALA A 265 14.25 4.87 9.93
C ALA A 265 13.19 4.69 8.83
N MET A 266 12.87 3.45 8.46
CA MET A 266 11.84 3.13 7.47
C MET A 266 10.46 3.66 7.88
N SER A 267 10.08 3.42 9.14
CA SER A 267 8.80 3.90 9.68
C SER A 267 8.74 5.43 9.74
N ALA A 268 9.83 6.09 10.09
CA ALA A 268 9.91 7.56 10.10
C ALA A 268 9.82 8.17 8.69
N LEU A 269 10.34 7.46 7.68
CA LEU A 269 10.26 7.87 6.27
C LEU A 269 8.91 7.49 5.61
N GLY A 270 8.03 6.79 6.31
CA GLY A 270 6.77 6.29 5.74
C GLY A 270 6.98 5.22 4.66
N VAL A 271 8.14 4.58 4.66
CA VAL A 271 8.43 3.43 3.79
C VAL A 271 8.02 2.18 4.56
N ASP A 272 7.02 1.45 4.08
CA ASP A 272 6.53 0.24 4.73
C ASP A 272 7.67 -0.78 4.88
N ALA A 273 8.20 -0.94 6.09
CA ALA A 273 9.29 -1.87 6.39
C ALA A 273 8.91 -3.34 6.07
N THR A 274 7.62 -3.63 6.10
CA THR A 274 7.03 -4.91 5.69
C THR A 274 7.25 -5.23 4.23
N SER A 275 7.20 -4.24 3.33
CA SER A 275 7.44 -4.47 1.91
C SER A 275 8.82 -5.07 1.65
N SER A 276 9.84 -4.67 2.41
CA SER A 276 11.19 -5.25 2.33
C SER A 276 11.28 -6.65 2.94
N ARG A 277 10.55 -6.92 4.04
CA ARG A 277 10.58 -8.22 4.73
C ARG A 277 9.78 -9.28 3.99
N ASP A 278 8.60 -8.93 3.47
CA ASP A 278 7.79 -9.78 2.61
C ASP A 278 8.52 -10.07 1.30
N GLN A 279 9.23 -9.10 0.74
CA GLN A 279 10.05 -9.29 -0.45
C GLN A 279 11.25 -10.20 -0.18
N GLN A 280 11.90 -10.09 0.99
CA GLN A 280 12.98 -10.98 1.41
C GLN A 280 12.48 -12.41 1.73
N MET A 281 11.32 -12.56 2.38
CA MET A 281 10.74 -13.86 2.72
C MET A 281 10.18 -14.57 1.47
N LYS A 282 9.56 -13.83 0.53
CA LYS A 282 9.15 -14.33 -0.79
C LYS A 282 10.35 -14.72 -1.66
N SER A 283 11.49 -14.05 -1.51
CA SER A 283 12.73 -14.42 -2.23
C SER A 283 13.36 -15.73 -1.74
N GLY A 284 13.04 -16.18 -0.51
CA GLY A 284 13.52 -17.42 0.07
C GLY A 284 12.62 -18.64 -0.15
N MET A 285 11.39 -18.45 -0.63
CA MET A 285 10.40 -19.52 -0.75
C MET A 285 9.55 -19.34 -2.02
N GLY A 286 10.05 -19.88 -3.14
CA GLY A 286 9.23 -20.30 -4.28
C GLY A 286 8.35 -19.24 -4.95
N GLY A 287 8.99 -18.32 -5.68
CA GLY A 287 8.52 -17.78 -6.97
C GLY A 287 7.02 -17.57 -7.17
N GLY A 288 6.44 -16.57 -6.50
CA GLY A 288 5.28 -15.86 -7.04
C GLY A 288 5.72 -15.04 -8.26
N LEU A 289 4.97 -15.17 -9.35
CA LEU A 289 5.15 -14.45 -10.62
C LEU A 289 4.95 -12.94 -10.44
N ASP A 290 5.93 -12.24 -9.88
CA ASP A 290 5.94 -10.78 -9.78
C ASP A 290 7.17 -10.25 -10.53
N ASP A 291 6.92 -9.54 -11.64
CA ASP A 291 7.88 -8.99 -12.61
C ASP A 291 8.73 -7.82 -12.05
N SER A 292 8.92 -7.74 -10.74
CA SER A 292 9.60 -6.64 -10.09
C SER A 292 10.90 -7.09 -9.40
N ALA A 293 12.01 -6.84 -10.10
CA ALA A 293 13.37 -6.70 -9.59
C ALA A 293 14.30 -7.93 -9.65
N ILE A 294 14.75 -8.29 -10.86
CA ILE A 294 16.16 -8.67 -11.07
C ILE A 294 16.65 -8.07 -12.40
N PRO A 295 17.39 -6.94 -12.41
CA PRO A 295 18.06 -6.47 -13.61
C PRO A 295 19.36 -7.28 -13.80
N MET A 296 19.29 -8.43 -14.47
CA MET A 296 20.47 -9.25 -14.75
C MET A 296 20.52 -9.79 -16.19
N ALA A 297 20.78 -8.91 -17.15
CA ALA A 297 21.97 -9.00 -18.01
C ALA A 297 22.06 -7.77 -18.94
N SER A 298 23.21 -7.60 -19.59
CA SER A 298 23.37 -6.62 -20.67
C SER A 298 22.38 -6.89 -21.82
N ARG A 299 21.86 -5.83 -22.46
CA ARG A 299 20.95 -5.90 -23.63
C ARG A 299 21.45 -6.82 -24.74
N ARG A 300 22.78 -6.88 -24.92
CA ARG A 300 23.44 -7.76 -25.89
C ARG A 300 23.31 -9.24 -25.53
N ALA A 301 23.42 -9.58 -24.25
CA ALA A 301 23.20 -10.94 -23.78
C ALA A 301 21.72 -11.35 -23.95
N ALA A 302 20.78 -10.47 -23.62
CA ALA A 302 19.36 -10.72 -23.83
C ALA A 302 19.01 -10.94 -25.32
N LEU A 303 19.59 -10.15 -26.23
CA LEU A 303 19.42 -10.33 -27.67
C LEU A 303 20.05 -11.64 -28.18
N LEU A 304 21.25 -11.98 -27.72
CA LEU A 304 21.90 -13.24 -28.10
C LEU A 304 21.11 -14.45 -27.60
N ILE A 305 20.56 -14.39 -26.40
CA ILE A 305 19.76 -15.47 -25.82
C ILE A 305 18.41 -15.60 -26.55
N SER A 306 17.75 -14.48 -26.86
CA SER A 306 16.51 -14.47 -27.66
C SER A 306 16.69 -14.98 -29.09
N LEU A 307 17.91 -14.89 -29.64
CA LEU A 307 18.21 -15.40 -30.98
C LEU A 307 18.10 -16.94 -31.05
N PHE A 308 18.49 -17.63 -29.98
CA PHE A 308 18.43 -19.10 -29.91
C PHE A 308 17.08 -19.62 -29.44
N LEU A 309 16.46 -18.96 -28.45
CA LEU A 309 15.13 -19.31 -27.99
C LEU A 309 14.30 -18.03 -27.73
N PRO A 310 13.23 -17.80 -28.50
CA PRO A 310 12.36 -16.65 -28.28
C PRO A 310 11.70 -16.75 -26.90
N GLY A 311 11.67 -15.62 -26.19
CA GLY A 311 11.16 -15.51 -24.81
C GLY A 311 12.23 -15.57 -23.73
N LEU A 312 13.37 -16.25 -23.93
CA LEU A 312 14.40 -16.32 -22.88
C LEU A 312 15.09 -14.97 -22.62
N GLY A 313 15.26 -14.10 -23.62
CA GLY A 313 15.81 -12.78 -23.36
C GLY A 313 14.90 -11.90 -22.50
N HIS A 314 13.58 -12.11 -22.52
CA HIS A 314 12.66 -11.38 -21.64
C HIS A 314 12.81 -11.83 -20.18
N VAL A 315 13.08 -13.12 -19.95
CA VAL A 315 13.42 -13.65 -18.62
C VAL A 315 14.68 -12.99 -18.09
N VAL A 316 15.69 -12.84 -18.94
CA VAL A 316 16.99 -12.22 -18.59
C VAL A 316 16.86 -10.72 -18.31
N VAL A 317 15.91 -10.02 -18.95
CA VAL A 317 15.63 -8.60 -18.70
C VAL A 317 14.74 -8.39 -17.46
N GLY A 318 14.27 -9.47 -16.82
CA GLY A 318 13.43 -9.42 -15.62
C GLY A 318 11.92 -9.39 -15.92
N LYS A 319 11.52 -9.50 -17.19
CA LYS A 319 10.13 -9.68 -17.65
C LYS A 319 9.81 -11.18 -17.76
N VAL A 320 9.86 -11.87 -16.62
CA VAL A 320 9.79 -13.32 -16.50
C VAL A 320 8.46 -13.86 -17.05
N THR A 321 7.34 -13.19 -16.75
CA THR A 321 6.01 -13.63 -17.18
C THR A 321 5.90 -13.66 -18.71
N ARG A 322 6.31 -12.58 -19.38
CA ARG A 322 6.29 -12.49 -20.85
C ARG A 322 7.24 -13.48 -21.49
N GLY A 323 8.41 -13.69 -20.88
CA GLY A 323 9.39 -14.65 -21.36
C GLY A 323 8.88 -16.08 -21.37
N TRP A 324 8.27 -16.53 -20.27
CA TRP A 324 7.71 -17.88 -20.17
C TRP A 324 6.49 -18.09 -21.05
N ILE A 325 5.60 -17.11 -21.18
CA ILE A 325 4.46 -17.20 -22.10
C ILE A 325 4.95 -17.37 -23.54
N THR A 326 5.90 -16.52 -23.96
CA THR A 326 6.45 -16.57 -25.31
C THR A 326 7.16 -17.90 -25.59
N LEU A 327 7.95 -18.38 -24.63
CA LEU A 327 8.64 -19.66 -24.72
C LEU A 327 7.64 -20.84 -24.77
N GLY A 328 6.59 -20.80 -23.94
CA GLY A 328 5.55 -21.82 -23.89
C GLY A 328 4.78 -21.93 -25.21
N VAL A 329 4.37 -20.81 -25.80
CA VAL A 329 3.71 -20.79 -27.11
C VAL A 329 4.65 -21.28 -28.20
N TRP A 330 5.92 -20.88 -28.18
CA TRP A 330 6.93 -21.36 -29.13
C TRP A 330 7.12 -22.88 -29.05
N CYS A 331 7.27 -23.43 -27.84
CA CYS A 331 7.41 -24.88 -27.62
C CYS A 331 6.16 -25.66 -28.06
N LEU A 332 4.96 -25.11 -27.82
CA LEU A 332 3.71 -25.71 -28.29
C LEU A 332 3.64 -25.75 -29.81
N CYS A 333 3.98 -24.65 -30.50
CA CYS A 333 4.06 -24.62 -31.96
C CYS A 333 5.13 -25.58 -32.49
N LEU A 334 6.28 -25.67 -31.84
CA LEU A 334 7.34 -26.60 -32.21
C LEU A 334 6.87 -28.07 -32.09
N ALA A 335 6.20 -28.42 -30.98
CA ALA A 335 5.63 -29.74 -30.78
C ALA A 335 4.57 -30.07 -31.85
N TRP A 336 3.73 -29.10 -32.21
CA TRP A 336 2.76 -29.24 -33.29
C TRP A 336 3.47 -29.53 -34.63
N VAL A 337 4.50 -28.76 -34.97
CA VAL A 337 5.27 -28.94 -36.22
C VAL A 337 5.94 -30.32 -36.27
N ILE A 338 6.50 -30.79 -35.15
CA ILE A 338 7.11 -32.12 -35.06
C ILE A 338 6.07 -33.22 -35.30
N LEU A 339 4.88 -33.11 -34.71
CA LEU A 339 3.77 -34.05 -34.94
C LEU A 339 3.31 -34.08 -36.40
N MET A 340 3.45 -32.96 -37.12
CA MET A 340 3.13 -32.83 -38.54
C MET A 340 4.35 -33.00 -39.47
N GLY A 341 5.45 -33.59 -39.01
CA GLY A 341 6.73 -33.63 -39.74
C GLY A 341 6.64 -34.17 -41.18
N GLY A 342 5.73 -35.11 -41.45
CA GLY A 342 5.48 -35.62 -42.81
C GLY A 342 4.91 -34.58 -43.77
N ASP A 343 4.07 -33.67 -43.28
CA ASP A 343 3.47 -32.61 -44.08
C ASP A 343 4.40 -31.40 -44.22
N VAL A 344 5.30 -31.17 -43.25
CA VAL A 344 6.40 -30.19 -43.36
C VAL A 344 7.35 -30.55 -44.50
N ALA A 345 7.73 -31.83 -44.63
CA ALA A 345 8.57 -32.30 -45.72
C ALA A 345 7.89 -32.11 -47.10
N LYS A 346 6.57 -32.38 -47.18
CA LYS A 346 5.78 -32.13 -48.39
C LYS A 346 5.69 -30.64 -48.72
N LEU A 347 5.58 -29.77 -47.72
CA LEU A 347 5.60 -28.32 -47.91
C LEU A 347 6.95 -27.84 -48.47
N GLY A 348 8.06 -28.35 -47.92
CA GLY A 348 9.40 -28.06 -48.44
C GLY A 348 9.59 -28.53 -49.90
N ALA A 349 9.10 -29.73 -50.22
CA ALA A 349 9.11 -30.25 -51.59
C ALA A 349 8.26 -29.39 -52.55
N MET A 350 7.13 -28.86 -52.08
CA MET A 350 6.29 -27.94 -52.86
C MET A 350 7.03 -26.62 -53.17
N ILE A 351 7.68 -26.04 -52.16
CA ILE A 351 8.47 -24.80 -52.32
C ILE A 351 9.65 -25.01 -53.28
N ALA A 352 10.25 -26.21 -53.29
CA ALA A 352 11.32 -26.58 -54.21
C ALA A 352 10.83 -26.94 -55.64
N GLY A 353 9.55 -26.72 -55.96
CA GLY A 353 8.98 -26.97 -57.30
C GLY A 353 8.46 -28.39 -57.53
N GLY A 354 8.38 -29.22 -56.49
CA GLY A 354 7.79 -30.56 -56.54
C GLY A 354 6.26 -30.54 -56.56
N ARG A 355 5.65 -31.52 -57.22
CA ARG A 355 4.18 -31.74 -57.22
C ARG A 355 3.75 -32.53 -55.97
N SER A 356 3.80 -31.92 -54.80
CA SER A 356 3.27 -32.49 -53.56
C SER A 356 2.01 -31.73 -53.12
N GLN A 357 1.01 -32.45 -52.61
CA GLN A 357 -0.17 -31.85 -51.98
C GLN A 357 0.09 -31.79 -50.46
N ALA A 358 0.58 -30.64 -49.99
CA ALA A 358 0.81 -30.40 -48.57
C ALA A 358 -0.47 -29.90 -47.88
N ASN A 359 -0.73 -30.36 -46.66
CA ASN A 359 -1.79 -29.81 -45.83
C ASN A 359 -1.40 -28.38 -45.40
N MET A 360 -2.20 -27.40 -45.82
CA MET A 360 -1.96 -25.98 -45.51
C MET A 360 -2.07 -25.66 -44.01
N VAL A 361 -2.65 -26.57 -43.21
CA VAL A 361 -2.73 -26.46 -41.74
C VAL A 361 -1.34 -26.34 -41.10
N VAL A 362 -0.30 -26.91 -41.72
CA VAL A 362 1.09 -26.81 -41.24
C VAL A 362 1.66 -25.40 -41.32
N VAL A 363 1.11 -24.55 -42.20
CA VAL A 363 1.56 -23.16 -42.35
C VAL A 363 1.20 -22.32 -41.13
N LEU A 364 0.10 -22.64 -40.44
CA LEU A 364 -0.40 -21.88 -39.29
C LEU A 364 0.63 -21.81 -38.12
N PRO A 365 1.14 -22.93 -37.56
CA PRO A 365 2.11 -22.87 -36.48
C PRO A 365 3.45 -22.25 -36.93
N LEU A 366 3.86 -22.45 -38.19
CA LEU A 366 5.07 -21.82 -38.74
C LEU A 366 4.93 -20.29 -38.81
N LEU A 367 3.78 -19.78 -39.25
CA LEU A 367 3.50 -18.35 -39.32
C LEU A 367 3.46 -17.74 -37.92
N VAL A 368 2.80 -18.39 -36.95
CA VAL A 368 2.77 -17.95 -35.55
C VAL A 368 4.18 -17.87 -34.97
N MET A 369 5.03 -18.86 -35.24
CA MET A 369 6.43 -18.83 -34.82
C MET A 369 7.19 -17.63 -35.42
N VAL A 370 7.06 -17.37 -36.73
CA VAL A 370 7.72 -16.22 -37.38
C VAL A 370 7.24 -14.89 -36.78
N VAL A 371 5.93 -14.74 -36.55
CA VAL A 371 5.36 -13.51 -35.96
C VAL A 371 5.85 -13.32 -34.53
N LEU A 372 5.85 -14.37 -33.70
CA LEU A 372 6.38 -14.31 -32.33
C LEU A 372 7.86 -13.94 -32.31
N TYR A 373 8.65 -14.53 -33.21
CA TYR A 373 10.07 -14.22 -33.32
C TYR A 373 10.30 -12.75 -33.68
N ILE A 374 9.59 -12.21 -34.67
CA ILE A 374 9.69 -10.79 -35.04
C ILE A 374 9.23 -9.89 -33.88
N ALA A 375 8.12 -10.24 -33.21
CA ALA A 375 7.59 -9.49 -32.08
C ALA A 375 8.63 -9.39 -30.95
N THR A 376 9.33 -10.48 -30.64
CA THR A 376 10.40 -10.44 -29.62
C THR A 376 11.54 -9.50 -30.01
N LEU A 377 11.96 -9.49 -31.28
CA LEU A 377 13.04 -8.62 -31.76
C LEU A 377 12.67 -7.12 -31.73
N VAL A 378 11.42 -6.79 -32.04
CA VAL A 378 10.93 -5.39 -32.01
C VAL A 378 10.82 -4.87 -30.58
N ASP A 379 10.38 -5.71 -29.64
CA ASP A 379 10.18 -5.33 -28.23
C ASP A 379 11.51 -4.91 -27.57
N PHE A 380 12.63 -5.53 -27.93
CA PHE A 380 13.95 -5.12 -27.44
C PHE A 380 14.47 -3.80 -28.01
N LYS A 381 13.82 -3.21 -29.01
CA LYS A 381 14.28 -1.97 -29.68
C LYS A 381 13.86 -0.70 -28.91
N GLY A 382 12.83 -0.76 -28.06
CA GLY A 382 12.14 0.41 -27.51
C GLY A 382 12.58 0.96 -26.13
N GLU A 383 13.23 0.19 -25.27
CA GLU A 383 13.55 0.66 -23.90
C GLU A 383 14.98 1.25 -23.81
N PRO A 384 15.14 2.53 -23.39
CA PRO A 384 16.45 3.12 -23.17
C PRO A 384 17.13 2.47 -21.96
N GLU A 385 18.39 2.10 -22.13
CA GLU A 385 19.23 1.53 -21.07
C GLU A 385 19.33 2.55 -19.92
N THR A 386 18.75 2.24 -18.76
CA THR A 386 18.95 3.05 -17.56
C THR A 386 20.44 2.98 -17.23
N ALA A 387 21.16 4.06 -17.52
CA ALA A 387 22.59 4.15 -17.33
C ALA A 387 22.94 3.70 -15.91
N ARG A 388 23.86 2.74 -15.79
CA ARG A 388 24.39 2.31 -14.49
C ARG A 388 24.94 3.54 -13.79
N VAL A 389 24.31 3.95 -12.69
CA VAL A 389 24.86 5.00 -11.84
C VAL A 389 26.19 4.48 -11.31
N SER A 390 27.31 5.07 -11.72
CA SER A 390 28.61 4.72 -11.15
C SER A 390 28.57 5.09 -9.68
N VAL A 391 28.56 4.09 -8.80
CA VAL A 391 28.71 4.31 -7.37
C VAL A 391 30.12 4.83 -7.15
N ASP A 392 30.24 6.14 -6.91
CA ASP A 392 31.52 6.76 -6.58
C ASP A 392 31.93 6.25 -5.20
N ARG A 393 32.93 5.36 -5.16
CA ARG A 393 33.40 4.80 -3.90
C ARG A 393 34.27 5.87 -3.25
N PRO A 394 33.95 6.34 -2.03
CA PRO A 394 34.81 7.29 -1.34
C PRO A 394 36.19 6.67 -1.20
N ARG A 395 37.21 7.40 -1.64
CA ARG A 395 38.61 6.96 -1.50
C ARG A 395 38.90 6.82 -0.01
N PRO A 396 39.51 5.71 0.45
CA PRO A 396 39.86 5.58 1.86
C PRO A 396 40.79 6.75 2.25
N PRO A 397 40.62 7.33 3.45
CA PRO A 397 41.48 8.42 3.90
C PRO A 397 42.88 7.86 4.14
N VAL A 398 43.81 8.15 3.23
CA VAL A 398 45.20 7.66 3.27
C VAL A 398 46.07 8.45 4.27
N ASN A 399 45.55 9.49 4.93
CA ASN A 399 46.35 10.39 5.77
C ASN A 399 45.68 10.70 7.12
N LEU A 400 45.41 9.69 7.95
CA LEU A 400 45.29 9.90 9.39
C LEU A 400 46.45 9.15 10.07
N PRO A 401 47.21 9.78 10.99
CA PRO A 401 48.13 9.04 11.82
C PRO A 401 47.31 8.03 12.64
N PHE A 402 47.74 6.77 12.62
CA PHE A 402 47.23 5.78 13.55
C PHE A 402 47.70 6.22 14.95
N GLU A 403 46.78 6.71 15.78
CA GLU A 403 47.00 6.87 17.23
C GLU A 403 46.77 5.56 17.97
#